data_AF-A0A2S9KE69-F1
#
_entry.id   AF-A0A2S9KE69-F1
#
_cell.length_a   1.000
_cell.length_b   1.000
_cell.length_c   1.000
_cell.angle_alpha   90.00
_cell.angle_beta   90.00
_cell.angle_gamma   90.00
#
_symmetry.space_group_name_H-M   'P 1'
#
loop_
_entity.id
_entity.type
_entity.pdbx_description
1 polymer ?
#
loop_
_entity_poly.entity_id
_entity_poly.type
_entity_poly.pdbx_seq_one_letter_code
_entity_poly.pdbx_strand_id
1 'polypeptide(L)' 'MTITLDSTRTAAVDQGHCWIDIDDQPPPTGVKLLLINRANGVACLNVYQAKHQWTHWAGLPRFSDQVGQLSRHGTQEEP' A
#
# COMPACT_ATOMS: atom_id res chain seq x y z
N MET A 1 -0.12 13.23 4.90
CA MET A 1 -0.53 11.99 5.57
C MET A 1 -1.52 12.37 6.65
N THR A 2 -2.74 11.86 6.58
CA THR A 2 -3.79 12.12 7.58
C THR A 2 -4.09 10.81 8.28
N ILE A 3 -3.80 10.72 9.57
CA ILE A 3 -4.04 9.54 10.39
C ILE A 3 -5.18 9.83 11.35
N THR A 4 -6.18 8.96 11.37
CA THR A 4 -7.29 9.01 12.34
C THR A 4 -7.40 7.69 13.07
N LEU A 5 -7.99 7.69 14.26
CA LEU A 5 -8.32 6.45 14.95
C LEU A 5 -9.55 5.79 14.30
N ASP A 6 -9.58 4.47 14.29
CA ASP A 6 -10.79 3.72 13.97
C ASP A 6 -11.88 3.91 15.03
N SER A 7 -13.09 3.40 14.75
CA SER A 7 -14.25 3.57 15.65
C SER A 7 -14.05 2.95 17.03
N THR A 8 -13.22 1.91 17.13
CA THR A 8 -12.87 1.25 18.41
C THR A 8 -11.72 1.94 19.13
N ARG A 9 -11.04 2.91 18.47
CA ARG A 9 -9.86 3.62 18.97
C ARG A 9 -8.69 2.70 19.30
N THR A 10 -8.62 1.55 18.63
CA THR A 10 -7.58 0.54 18.84
C THR A 10 -6.57 0.53 17.70
N ALA A 11 -6.91 1.10 16.54
CA ALA A 11 -6.02 1.21 15.40
C ALA A 11 -5.93 2.65 14.90
N ALA A 12 -4.73 3.03 14.46
CA ALA A 12 -4.48 4.24 13.70
C ALA A 12 -4.55 3.91 12.21
N VAL A 13 -5.38 4.64 11.47
CA VAL A 13 -5.69 4.37 10.06
C VAL A 13 -5.27 5.56 9.21
N ASP A 14 -4.42 5.29 8.21
CA ASP A 14 -4.09 6.27 7.17
C ASP A 14 -5.27 6.47 6.23
N GLN A 15 -5.72 7.71 6.11
CA GLN A 15 -6.85 8.09 5.26
C GLN A 15 -6.44 8.27 3.79
N GLY A 16 -5.14 8.37 3.50
CA GLY A 16 -4.61 8.50 2.15
C GLY A 16 -4.10 7.19 1.54
N HIS A 17 -3.99 6.12 2.34
CA HIS A 17 -3.48 4.83 1.89
C HIS A 17 -4.52 3.74 2.17
N CYS A 18 -5.22 3.30 1.13
CA CYS A 18 -6.28 2.30 1.23
C CYS A 18 -5.80 0.91 0.80
N TRP A 19 -6.55 -0.10 1.26
CA TRP A 19 -6.49 -1.45 0.71
C TRP A 19 -7.20 -1.47 -0.64
N ILE A 20 -6.53 -2.03 -1.64
CA ILE A 20 -7.00 -2.12 -3.02
C ILE A 20 -7.55 -3.53 -3.24
N ASP A 21 -8.79 -3.64 -3.71
CA ASP A 21 -9.39 -4.92 -4.06
C ASP A 21 -8.61 -5.58 -5.21
N ILE A 22 -8.32 -6.88 -5.09
CA ILE A 22 -7.56 -7.61 -6.10
C ILE A 22 -8.30 -7.76 -7.42
N ASP A 23 -9.63 -7.75 -7.40
CA ASP A 23 -10.47 -7.91 -8.59
C ASP A 23 -10.63 -6.58 -9.33
N ASP A 24 -10.65 -5.45 -8.60
CA ASP A 24 -10.67 -4.10 -9.18
C ASP A 24 -9.32 -3.74 -9.81
N GLN A 25 -8.22 -4.02 -9.09
CA GLN A 25 -6.87 -3.79 -9.57
C GLN A 25 -5.95 -4.94 -9.16
N PRO A 26 -5.53 -5.80 -10.11
CA PRO A 26 -4.66 -6.93 -9.81
C PRO A 26 -3.33 -6.50 -9.17
N PRO A 27 -2.85 -7.20 -8.13
CA PRO A 27 -1.56 -6.91 -7.51
C PRO A 27 -0.39 -7.14 -8.49
N PRO A 28 0.68 -6.33 -8.42
CA PRO A 28 1.91 -6.61 -9.13
C PRO A 28 2.52 -7.97 -8.72
N THR A 29 2.90 -8.80 -9.71
CA THR A 29 3.48 -10.12 -9.45
C THR A 29 4.98 -10.07 -9.23
N GLY A 30 5.52 -10.98 -8.40
CA GLY A 30 6.97 -11.14 -8.21
C GLY A 30 7.63 -10.10 -7.29
N VAL A 31 6.84 -9.20 -6.67
CA VAL A 31 7.33 -8.17 -5.75
C VAL A 31 6.67 -8.30 -4.38
N LYS A 32 7.32 -7.76 -3.34
CA LYS A 32 6.79 -7.73 -1.97
C LYS A 32 5.71 -6.65 -1.85
N LEU A 33 4.59 -7.01 -1.23
CA LEU A 33 3.43 -6.17 -1.00
C LEU A 33 2.90 -6.43 0.43
N LEU A 34 1.98 -5.57 0.87
CA LEU A 34 1.06 -5.91 1.94
C LEU A 34 -0.14 -6.63 1.32
N LEU A 35 -0.50 -7.79 1.86
CA LEU A 35 -1.64 -8.61 1.42
C LEU A 35 -2.56 -8.90 2.61
N ILE A 36 -3.86 -8.87 2.38
CA ILE A 36 -4.84 -9.17 3.42
C ILE A 36 -6.04 -9.93 2.85
N ASN A 37 -6.54 -10.87 3.64
CA ASN A 37 -7.92 -11.33 3.51
C ASN A 37 -8.77 -10.50 4.46
N ARG A 38 -9.71 -9.72 3.93
CA ARG A 38 -10.54 -8.79 4.71
C ARG A 38 -11.31 -9.51 5.83
N ALA A 39 -11.72 -10.76 5.62
CA ALA A 39 -12.40 -11.55 6.64
C ALA A 39 -11.46 -11.96 7.79
N ASN A 40 -10.17 -12.17 7.50
CA ASN A 40 -9.18 -12.57 8.51
C ASN A 40 -8.64 -11.35 9.30
N GLY A 41 -8.66 -10.16 8.71
CA GLY A 41 -8.25 -8.91 9.38
C GLY A 41 -6.75 -8.78 9.67
N VAL A 42 -5.92 -9.72 9.22
CA VAL A 42 -4.46 -9.72 9.46
C VAL A 42 -3.70 -9.50 8.15
N ALA A 43 -2.98 -8.38 8.09
CA ALA A 43 -2.09 -8.06 6.98
C ALA A 43 -0.79 -8.87 7.04
N CYS A 44 -0.32 -9.32 5.87
CA CYS A 44 0.91 -10.08 5.70
C CYS A 44 1.82 -9.38 4.69
N LEU A 45 3.13 -9.31 4.97
CA LEU A 45 4.14 -8.88 4.00
C LEU A 45 4.61 -10.08 3.18
N ASN A 46 4.18 -10.17 1.92
CA ASN A 46 4.49 -11.31 1.06
C ASN A 46 4.44 -10.94 -0.42
N VAL A 47 4.78 -11.90 -1.29
CA VAL A 47 4.61 -11.81 -2.75
C VAL A 47 3.24 -12.37 -3.11
N TYR A 48 2.49 -11.67 -3.97
CA TYR A 48 1.21 -12.17 -4.46
C TYR A 48 1.40 -13.40 -5.34
N GLN A 49 0.58 -14.42 -5.09
CA GLN A 49 0.50 -15.64 -5.90
C GLN A 49 -0.97 -15.86 -6.24
N ALA A 50 -1.26 -16.06 -7.53
CA ALA A 50 -2.62 -16.32 -8.00
C ALA A 50 -3.20 -17.57 -7.33
N LYS A 51 -4.52 -17.59 -7.10
CA LYS A 51 -5.28 -18.67 -6.42
C LYS A 51 -5.07 -18.78 -4.90
N HIS A 52 -4.42 -17.80 -4.27
CA HIS A 52 -4.36 -17.72 -2.80
C HIS A 52 -5.59 -17.03 -2.20
N GLN A 53 -5.69 -17.07 -0.88
CA GLN A 53 -6.80 -16.53 -0.07
C GLN A 53 -6.87 -14.99 0.02
N TRP A 54 -6.07 -14.24 -0.75
CA TRP A 54 -5.99 -12.79 -0.60
C TRP A 54 -7.16 -12.10 -1.26
N THR A 55 -7.63 -11.01 -0.64
CA THR A 55 -8.76 -10.22 -1.15
C THR A 55 -8.36 -8.78 -1.46
N HIS A 56 -7.35 -8.25 -0.78
CA HIS A 56 -6.88 -6.90 -1.00
C HIS A 56 -5.36 -6.84 -0.90
N TRP A 57 -4.77 -5.80 -1.48
CA TRP A 57 -3.35 -5.49 -1.41
C TRP A 57 -3.09 -4.01 -1.16
N ALA A 58 -1.88 -3.68 -0.72
CA ALA A 58 -1.40 -2.32 -0.64
C ALA A 58 0.10 -2.28 -0.96
N GLY A 59 0.56 -1.13 -1.46
CA GLY A 59 1.99 -0.87 -1.63
C GLY A 59 2.69 -0.79 -0.27
N LEU A 60 3.98 -1.11 -0.23
CA LEU A 60 4.76 -0.87 0.97
C LEU A 60 4.88 0.65 1.21
N PRO A 61 4.87 1.11 2.48
CA PRO A 61 5.15 2.51 2.76
C PRO A 61 6.57 2.86 2.31
N ARG A 62 6.75 4.09 1.86
CA ARG A 62 8.08 4.66 1.62
C ARG A 62 8.67 5.20 2.91
N PHE A 63 9.99 5.25 2.98
CA PHE A 63 10.67 5.97 4.06
C PHE A 63 10.47 7.48 3.89
N SER A 64 10.39 8.21 4.99
CA SER A 64 10.03 9.65 4.98
C SER A 64 11.04 10.53 4.24
N ASP A 65 12.31 10.14 4.23
CA ASP A 65 13.40 10.79 3.52
C ASP A 65 13.32 10.63 1.98
N GLN A 66 12.62 9.61 1.51
CA GLN A 66 12.41 9.37 0.08
C GLN A 66 11.26 10.20 -0.52
N VAL A 67 10.38 10.77 0.32
CA VAL A 67 9.21 11.53 -0.15
C VAL A 67 9.63 12.82 -0.88
N GLY A 68 10.75 13.45 -0.49
CA GLY A 68 11.25 14.70 -1.08
C GLY A 68 12.16 14.55 -2.31
N GLN A 69 12.54 13.32 -2.68
CA GLN A 69 13.49 13.08 -3.78
C GLN A 69 12.83 13.04 -5.16
N LEU A 70 11.53 12.73 -5.25
CA LEU A 70 10.78 12.73 -6.52
C LEU A 70 10.45 14.13 -7.05
N SER A 71 10.51 15.17 -6.21
CA SER A 71 10.32 16.56 -6.65
C SER A 71 11.56 17.17 -7.32
N ARG A 72 12.71 16.46 -7.37
CA ARG A 72 14.00 17.00 -7.83
C ARG A 72 14.50 16.44 -9.18
N HIS A 73 13.72 15.58 -9.84
CA HIS A 73 14.08 15.00 -11.14
C HIS A 73 13.15 15.40 -12.29
N GLY A 74 12.36 16.45 -12.11
CA GLY A 74 11.72 17.18 -13.21
C GLY A 74 12.47 18.48 -13.47
N THR A 75 12.67 18.82 -14.73
CA THR A 75 13.41 19.98 -15.25
C THR A 75 14.91 19.76 -15.39
N GLN A 76 15.27 18.92 -16.36
CA GLN A 76 16.46 19.15 -17.18
C GLN A 76 15.95 19.87 -18.44
N GLU A 77 15.90 21.20 -18.40
CA GLU A 77 15.82 22.01 -19.63
C GLU A 77 17.16 21.84 -20.36
N GLU A 78 17.11 21.21 -21.53
CA GLU A 78 18.25 21.17 -22.45
C GLU A 78 18.48 22.56 -23.07
N PRO A 79 19.74 22.94 -23.34
CA PRO A 79 20.11 24.22 -23.94
C PRO A 79 19.76 24.33 -25.43
#